data_AF-A0A846XJX6-F1
#
_entry.id   AF-A0A846XJX6-F1
#
_cell.length_a   1.000
_cell.length_b   1.000
_cell.length_c   1.000
_cell.angle_alpha   90.00
_cell.angle_beta   90.00
_cell.angle_gamma   90.00
#
_symmetry.space_group_name_H-M   'P 1'
#
loop_
_entity.id
_entity.type
_entity.pdbx_description
1 polymer ?
#
loop_
_entity_poly.entity_id
_entity_poly.type
_entity_poly.pdbx_seq_one_letter_code
_entity_poly.pdbx_strand_id
1 'polypeptide(L)'
;MSHHHAGPRSGRLRAAWTLALLTTICAELTFTAVAVPLTWLLLPLLMVMYGAGVLLLREAAARTGAGWPSLVLLGLAYQLAEDGLGLQALTSPQMYGAAEWGWRALGVNWSYWVSQIGVHVVFSVLIPIALTDLLFPAHRGRPYLHTRGLFACGALALAGVCGLRFVISATEDPGYRTPGAWTAGFILAIVALAATALYVLPGRATPEPAPAATAPRPVTAGLCSALATIVFLGLLLPPGLGPDAVFGDRVARWLPVTAAVLVALGFGYAFLRWRGAANWAGRHRVWLVGGLLVGHTVFMMPASRSTALTGAITIALEVVLLVALARYLRAGTVIEQ
;
A
#
# COMPACT_ATOMS: atom_id res chain seq x y z
N MET A 1 -42.69 0.31 -1.61
CA MET A 1 -41.58 1.26 -1.83
C MET A 1 -40.63 0.65 -2.84
N SER A 2 -40.49 1.28 -4.01
CA SER A 2 -39.78 0.76 -5.17
C SER A 2 -38.28 0.75 -4.95
N HIS A 3 -37.69 -0.44 -4.85
CA HIS A 3 -36.24 -0.59 -4.95
C HIS A 3 -35.82 -0.30 -6.40
N HIS A 4 -35.29 0.90 -6.62
CA HIS A 4 -34.57 1.25 -7.83
C HIS A 4 -33.39 0.27 -7.96
N HIS A 5 -33.50 -0.72 -8.85
CA HIS A 5 -32.35 -1.45 -9.36
C HIS A 5 -31.47 -0.45 -10.11
N ALA A 6 -30.55 0.15 -9.37
CA ALA A 6 -29.62 1.10 -9.90
C ALA A 6 -28.70 0.32 -10.86
N GLY A 7 -28.88 0.52 -12.16
CA GLY A 7 -28.15 -0.24 -13.19
C GLY A 7 -26.62 -0.11 -13.05
N PRO A 8 -25.84 -0.87 -13.85
CA PRO A 8 -24.36 -0.98 -13.77
C PRO A 8 -23.57 0.32 -13.99
N ARG A 9 -24.25 1.46 -14.13
CA ARG A 9 -23.68 2.81 -14.19
C ARG A 9 -23.75 3.56 -12.85
N SER A 10 -24.68 3.20 -11.97
CA SER A 10 -24.82 3.84 -10.66
C SER A 10 -23.67 3.44 -9.72
N GLY A 11 -23.23 4.35 -8.85
CA GLY A 11 -22.25 4.04 -7.80
C GLY A 11 -20.77 4.03 -8.21
N ARG A 12 -20.43 4.27 -9.48
CA ARG A 12 -19.01 4.38 -9.92
C ARG A 12 -18.25 5.48 -9.19
N LEU A 13 -18.89 6.65 -9.04
CA LEU A 13 -18.30 7.77 -8.31
C LEU A 13 -18.15 7.46 -6.82
N ARG A 14 -19.08 6.69 -6.24
CA ARG A 14 -18.96 6.21 -4.86
C ARG A 14 -17.75 5.28 -4.73
N ALA A 15 -17.58 4.32 -5.63
CA ALA A 15 -16.42 3.43 -5.63
C ALA A 15 -15.09 4.20 -5.78
N ALA A 16 -15.04 5.21 -6.65
CA ALA A 16 -13.86 6.06 -6.82
C ALA A 16 -13.49 6.82 -5.53
N TRP A 17 -14.47 7.50 -4.91
CA TRP A 17 -14.24 8.20 -3.64
C TRP A 17 -13.92 7.24 -2.49
N THR A 18 -14.57 6.08 -2.43
CA THR A 18 -14.23 5.05 -1.44
C THR A 18 -12.80 4.57 -1.61
N LEU A 19 -12.33 4.33 -2.85
CA LEU A 19 -10.95 3.95 -3.09
C LEU A 19 -9.98 5.06 -2.65
N ALA A 20 -10.24 6.31 -3.03
CA ALA A 20 -9.38 7.44 -2.65
C ALA A 20 -9.27 7.58 -1.12
N LEU A 21 -10.40 7.45 -0.42
CA LEU A 21 -10.45 7.51 1.04
C LEU A 21 -9.77 6.31 1.70
N LEU A 22 -10.08 5.09 1.28
CA LEU A 22 -9.45 3.87 1.81
C LEU A 22 -7.94 3.88 1.60
N THR A 23 -7.48 4.37 0.45
CA THR A 23 -6.06 4.51 0.16
C THR A 23 -5.38 5.40 1.20
N THR A 24 -5.93 6.59 1.41
CA THR A 24 -5.39 7.55 2.37
C THR A 24 -5.39 6.94 3.79
N ILE A 25 -6.49 6.29 4.19
CA ILE A 25 -6.62 5.67 5.51
C ILE A 25 -5.58 4.56 5.71
N CYS A 26 -5.52 3.60 4.79
CA CYS A 26 -4.66 2.41 4.90
C CYS A 26 -3.17 2.74 4.78
N ALA A 27 -2.81 3.76 3.98
CA ALA A 27 -1.42 4.15 3.81
C ALA A 27 -0.88 4.91 5.03
N GLU A 28 -1.63 5.90 5.53
CA GLU A 28 -1.09 6.89 6.47
C GLU A 28 -1.79 6.92 7.83
N LEU A 29 -3.12 6.81 7.86
CA LEU A 29 -3.87 6.99 9.12
C LEU A 29 -3.71 5.77 10.03
N THR A 30 -3.52 4.60 9.44
CA THR A 30 -3.15 3.35 10.12
C THR A 30 -1.63 3.18 10.24
N PHE A 31 -0.85 4.27 10.11
CA PHE A 31 0.61 4.22 10.10
C PHE A 31 1.24 5.49 10.64
N THR A 32 1.80 6.35 9.78
CA THR A 32 2.52 7.56 10.14
C THR A 32 1.68 8.49 11.01
N ALA A 33 0.36 8.58 10.80
CA ALA A 33 -0.50 9.42 11.62
C ALA A 33 -0.71 8.89 13.06
N VAL A 34 -0.33 7.64 13.33
CA VAL A 34 -0.27 7.07 14.68
C VAL A 34 1.00 7.49 15.40
N ALA A 35 2.15 7.46 14.72
CA ALA A 35 3.44 7.87 15.27
C ALA A 35 3.60 9.39 15.32
N VAL A 36 3.07 10.10 14.32
CA VAL A 36 3.16 11.55 14.12
C VAL A 36 1.74 12.12 13.92
N PRO A 37 1.01 12.46 15.00
CA PRO A 37 -0.37 12.92 14.88
C PRO A 37 -0.56 14.21 14.06
N LEU A 38 0.49 15.03 13.86
CA LEU A 38 0.40 16.20 13.00
C LEU A 38 0.17 15.85 11.52
N THR A 39 0.48 14.62 11.10
CA THR A 39 0.20 14.10 9.75
C THR A 39 -1.29 14.21 9.39
N TRP A 40 -2.19 14.23 10.37
CA TRP A 40 -3.62 14.50 10.15
C TRP A 40 -3.90 15.87 9.51
N LEU A 41 -3.04 16.87 9.72
CA LEU A 41 -3.16 18.19 9.09
C LEU A 41 -2.81 18.14 7.59
N LEU A 42 -2.05 17.14 7.16
CA LEU A 42 -1.65 16.92 5.77
C LEU A 42 -2.69 16.13 4.97
N LEU A 43 -3.81 15.73 5.58
CA LEU A 43 -4.88 14.96 4.94
C LEU A 43 -5.28 15.44 3.54
N PRO A 44 -5.45 16.76 3.25
CA PRO A 44 -5.76 17.21 1.91
C PRO A 44 -4.68 16.87 0.89
N LEU A 45 -3.40 17.06 1.25
CA LEU A 45 -2.27 16.69 0.41
C LEU A 45 -2.20 15.17 0.22
N LEU A 46 -2.36 14.41 1.31
CA LEU A 46 -2.37 12.94 1.26
C LEU A 46 -3.50 12.39 0.38
N MET A 47 -4.69 12.99 0.44
CA MET A 47 -5.82 12.59 -0.40
C MET A 47 -5.56 12.85 -1.89
N VAL A 48 -4.91 13.97 -2.21
CA VAL A 48 -4.53 14.29 -3.60
C VAL A 48 -3.45 13.34 -4.09
N MET A 49 -2.45 13.08 -3.26
CA MET A 49 -1.30 12.25 -3.56
C MET A 49 -1.68 10.76 -3.64
N TYR A 50 -2.07 10.16 -2.51
CA TYR A 50 -2.50 8.77 -2.42
C TYR A 50 -3.81 8.52 -3.16
N GLY A 51 -4.86 9.29 -2.83
CA GLY A 51 -6.18 9.04 -3.36
C GLY A 51 -6.25 9.16 -4.88
N ALA A 52 -5.73 10.25 -5.45
CA ALA A 52 -5.72 10.42 -6.91
C ALA A 52 -4.66 9.53 -7.59
N GLY A 53 -3.48 9.36 -6.99
CA GLY A 53 -2.43 8.49 -7.50
C GLY A 53 -2.91 7.06 -7.69
N VAL A 54 -3.43 6.43 -6.62
CA VAL A 54 -3.89 5.03 -6.67
C VAL A 54 -5.13 4.86 -7.55
N LEU A 55 -6.04 5.85 -7.56
CA LEU A 55 -7.18 5.84 -8.48
C LEU A 55 -6.71 5.86 -9.95
N LEU A 56 -5.67 6.65 -10.29
CA LEU A 56 -5.08 6.67 -11.62
C LEU A 56 -4.50 5.29 -12.02
N LEU A 57 -3.72 4.65 -11.14
CA LEU A 57 -3.16 3.32 -11.41
C LEU A 57 -4.26 2.29 -11.66
N ARG A 58 -5.30 2.31 -10.82
CA ARG A 58 -6.44 1.40 -10.91
C ARG A 58 -7.23 1.64 -12.20
N GLU A 59 -7.44 2.90 -12.59
CA GLU A 59 -8.10 3.24 -13.86
C GLU A 59 -7.28 2.75 -15.06
N ALA A 60 -5.96 2.92 -15.05
CA ALA A 60 -5.08 2.43 -16.11
C ALA A 60 -5.15 0.90 -16.24
N ALA A 61 -5.10 0.18 -15.12
CA ALA A 61 -5.24 -1.26 -15.08
C ALA A 61 -6.60 -1.73 -15.60
N ALA A 62 -7.71 -1.12 -15.15
CA ALA A 62 -9.06 -1.49 -15.58
C ALA A 62 -9.29 -1.26 -17.08
N ARG A 63 -8.69 -0.22 -17.67
CA ARG A 63 -8.83 0.10 -19.10
C ARG A 63 -8.01 -0.81 -20.02
N THR A 64 -6.91 -1.35 -19.51
CA THR A 64 -6.01 -2.23 -20.27
C THR A 64 -6.28 -3.71 -20.02
N GLY A 65 -7.22 -4.04 -19.12
CA GLY A 65 -7.47 -5.43 -18.70
C GLY A 65 -6.33 -6.00 -17.86
N ALA A 66 -5.53 -5.14 -17.23
CA ALA A 66 -4.38 -5.53 -16.42
C ALA A 66 -4.81 -6.16 -15.08
N GLY A 67 -4.06 -7.17 -14.64
CA GLY A 67 -4.34 -7.91 -13.41
C GLY A 67 -3.54 -7.42 -12.19
N TRP A 68 -3.55 -8.23 -11.13
CA TRP A 68 -2.79 -7.97 -9.89
C TRP A 68 -1.28 -7.81 -10.11
N PRO A 69 -0.59 -8.61 -10.96
CA PRO A 69 0.83 -8.40 -11.25
C PRO A 69 1.13 -7.02 -11.83
N SER A 70 0.24 -6.50 -12.70
CA SER A 70 0.36 -5.15 -13.23
C SER A 70 0.17 -4.09 -12.14
N LEU A 71 -0.77 -4.29 -11.21
CA LEU A 71 -0.95 -3.38 -10.07
C LEU A 71 0.29 -3.36 -9.16
N VAL A 72 1.00 -4.48 -8.98
CA VAL A 72 2.28 -4.52 -8.25
C VAL A 72 3.32 -3.65 -8.95
N LEU A 73 3.51 -3.80 -10.26
CA LEU A 73 4.47 -2.99 -11.02
C LEU A 73 4.11 -1.50 -11.04
N LEU A 74 2.81 -1.19 -11.17
CA LEU A 74 2.31 0.18 -11.09
C LEU A 74 2.52 0.77 -9.70
N GLY A 75 2.35 -0.01 -8.63
CA GLY A 75 2.68 0.42 -7.27
C GLY A 75 4.16 0.71 -7.06
N LEU A 76 5.06 -0.08 -7.67
CA LEU A 76 6.50 0.21 -7.68
C LEU A 76 6.83 1.50 -8.44
N ALA A 77 6.22 1.70 -9.61
CA ALA A 77 6.37 2.94 -10.37
C ALA A 77 5.86 4.15 -9.59
N TYR A 78 4.75 3.99 -8.89
CA TYR A 78 4.16 5.01 -8.05
C TYR A 78 5.08 5.37 -6.86
N GLN A 79 5.62 4.36 -6.17
CA GLN A 79 6.59 4.55 -5.08
C GLN A 79 7.83 5.33 -5.55
N LEU A 80 8.35 5.04 -6.75
CA LEU A 80 9.46 5.80 -7.33
C LEU A 80 9.10 7.25 -7.65
N ALA A 81 7.87 7.50 -8.10
CA ALA A 81 7.40 8.86 -8.36
C ALA A 81 7.31 9.66 -7.07
N GLU A 82 6.80 9.06 -5.99
CA GLU A 82 6.64 9.73 -4.71
C GLU A 82 7.95 9.86 -3.95
N ASP A 83 8.59 8.75 -3.58
CA ASP A 83 9.80 8.80 -2.75
C ASP A 83 11.04 9.21 -3.53
N GLY A 84 11.12 8.80 -4.80
CA GLY A 84 12.29 9.04 -5.65
C GLY A 84 12.32 10.44 -6.25
N LEU A 85 11.18 10.93 -6.76
CA LEU A 85 11.10 12.23 -7.44
C LEU A 85 10.47 13.33 -6.57
N GLY A 86 9.37 13.02 -5.88
CA GLY A 86 8.65 13.95 -5.02
C GLY A 86 9.45 14.27 -3.76
N LEU A 87 9.58 13.31 -2.85
CA LEU A 87 10.31 13.45 -1.59
C LEU A 87 11.82 13.51 -1.79
N GLN A 88 12.34 12.80 -2.79
CA GLN A 88 13.78 12.58 -2.99
C GLN A 88 14.46 11.82 -1.84
N ALA A 89 13.65 11.14 -1.02
CA ALA A 89 14.04 10.44 0.19
C ALA A 89 14.96 9.24 -0.11
N LEU A 90 14.77 8.57 -1.25
CA LEU A 90 15.55 7.36 -1.60
C LEU A 90 17.06 7.63 -1.66
N THR A 91 17.45 8.82 -2.13
CA THR A 91 18.85 9.20 -2.29
C THR A 91 19.33 10.19 -1.23
N SER A 92 18.41 10.84 -0.51
CA SER A 92 18.77 11.81 0.52
C SER A 92 19.61 11.15 1.63
N PRO A 93 20.71 11.80 2.06
CA PRO A 93 21.43 11.41 3.28
C PRO A 93 20.70 11.77 4.58
N GLN A 94 19.87 12.81 4.57
CA GLN A 94 19.29 13.41 5.79
C GLN A 94 17.84 13.01 6.02
N MET A 95 17.08 12.69 4.97
CA MET A 95 15.64 12.46 5.05
C MET A 95 15.32 11.42 6.13
N TYR A 96 14.53 11.82 7.12
CA TYR A 96 14.08 10.99 8.24
C TYR A 96 15.21 10.32 9.04
N GLY A 97 16.41 10.90 9.04
CA GLY A 97 17.60 10.32 9.67
C GLY A 97 17.97 8.94 9.09
N ALA A 98 17.48 8.61 7.89
CA ALA A 98 17.48 7.24 7.41
C ALA A 98 18.89 6.65 7.24
N ALA A 99 19.89 7.50 7.00
CA ALA A 99 21.28 7.08 6.91
C ALA A 99 21.84 6.56 8.25
N GLU A 100 21.26 6.95 9.39
CA GLU A 100 21.75 6.57 10.71
C GLU A 100 21.39 5.13 11.06
N TRP A 101 20.18 4.69 10.69
CA TRP A 101 19.66 3.36 11.00
C TRP A 101 19.66 2.38 9.82
N GLY A 102 19.68 2.89 8.58
CA GLY A 102 19.50 2.08 7.37
C GLY A 102 20.79 1.63 6.70
N TRP A 103 20.68 0.61 5.86
CA TRP A 103 21.75 0.25 4.91
C TRP A 103 21.75 1.22 3.74
N ARG A 104 22.89 1.89 3.55
CA ARG A 104 23.11 2.78 2.43
C ARG A 104 24.20 2.23 1.51
N ALA A 105 23.90 2.13 0.22
CA ALA A 105 24.86 1.72 -0.80
C ALA A 105 24.50 2.36 -2.14
N LEU A 106 25.51 2.68 -2.96
CA LEU A 106 25.34 3.32 -4.27
C LEU A 106 24.61 4.68 -4.21
N GLY A 107 24.69 5.38 -3.07
CA GLY A 107 24.01 6.67 -2.88
C GLY A 107 22.52 6.55 -2.55
N VAL A 108 22.03 5.36 -2.19
CA VAL A 108 20.63 5.08 -1.90
C VAL A 108 20.45 4.42 -0.55
N ASN A 109 19.37 4.76 0.15
CA ASN A 109 18.95 4.09 1.37
C ASN A 109 18.08 2.86 1.06
N TRP A 110 18.67 1.67 1.13
CA TRP A 110 18.00 0.42 0.78
C TRP A 110 17.01 -0.03 1.86
N SER A 111 17.29 0.23 3.13
CA SER A 111 16.35 -0.11 4.21
C SER A 111 15.06 0.69 4.06
N TYR A 112 15.17 2.01 3.86
CA TYR A 112 14.03 2.87 3.58
C TYR A 112 13.34 2.49 2.27
N TRP A 113 14.09 2.31 1.18
CA TRP A 113 13.45 1.99 -0.10
C TRP A 113 12.63 0.68 -0.03
N VAL A 114 13.20 -0.38 0.53
CA VAL A 114 12.49 -1.66 0.63
C VAL A 114 11.28 -1.54 1.57
N SER A 115 11.34 -0.78 2.67
CA SER A 115 10.17 -0.59 3.53
C SER A 115 9.05 0.13 2.78
N GLN A 116 9.41 1.17 2.04
CA GLN A 116 8.46 1.96 1.27
C GLN A 116 7.84 1.17 0.11
N ILE A 117 8.55 0.22 -0.50
CA ILE A 117 7.93 -0.72 -1.45
C ILE A 117 6.76 -1.45 -0.78
N GLY A 118 6.93 -1.93 0.45
CA GLY A 118 5.85 -2.55 1.23
C GLY A 118 4.67 -1.60 1.45
N VAL A 119 4.94 -0.38 1.94
CA VAL A 119 3.94 0.65 2.22
C VAL A 119 3.15 1.05 0.97
N HIS A 120 3.83 1.42 -0.11
CA HIS A 120 3.17 1.89 -1.33
C HIS A 120 2.49 0.76 -2.09
N VAL A 121 3.16 -0.38 -2.29
CA VAL A 121 2.56 -1.47 -3.06
C VAL A 121 1.43 -2.13 -2.28
N VAL A 122 1.66 -2.56 -1.04
CA VAL A 122 0.68 -3.37 -0.30
C VAL A 122 -0.40 -2.48 0.33
N PHE A 123 0.00 -1.50 1.13
CA PHE A 123 -0.93 -0.74 1.97
C PHE A 123 -1.60 0.40 1.23
N SER A 124 -0.93 1.00 0.25
CA SER A 124 -1.52 2.07 -0.56
C SER A 124 -2.24 1.52 -1.79
N VAL A 125 -1.67 0.56 -2.53
CA VAL A 125 -2.29 0.09 -3.77
C VAL A 125 -3.16 -1.15 -3.56
N LEU A 126 -2.58 -2.27 -3.13
CA LEU A 126 -3.24 -3.57 -3.21
C LEU A 126 -4.41 -3.72 -2.23
N ILE A 127 -4.22 -3.35 -0.95
CA ILE A 127 -5.25 -3.47 0.09
C ILE A 127 -6.48 -2.59 -0.24
N PRO A 128 -6.33 -1.28 -0.53
CA PRO A 128 -7.48 -0.41 -0.80
C PRO A 128 -8.25 -0.83 -2.05
N ILE A 129 -7.56 -1.27 -3.10
CA ILE A 129 -8.22 -1.83 -4.30
C ILE A 129 -8.97 -3.11 -3.96
N ALA A 130 -8.37 -4.03 -3.19
CA ALA A 130 -9.02 -5.27 -2.78
C ALA A 130 -10.27 -5.03 -1.93
N LEU A 131 -10.22 -4.10 -0.98
CA LEU A 131 -11.35 -3.70 -0.16
C LEU A 131 -12.45 -3.02 -0.99
N THR A 132 -12.07 -2.13 -1.91
CA THR A 132 -13.04 -1.48 -2.81
C THR A 132 -13.73 -2.49 -3.72
N ASP A 133 -13.00 -3.47 -4.26
CA ASP A 133 -13.56 -4.55 -5.07
C ASP A 133 -14.54 -5.43 -4.28
N LEU A 134 -14.34 -5.60 -2.97
CA LEU A 134 -15.27 -6.32 -2.10
C LEU A 134 -16.54 -5.51 -1.81
N LEU A 135 -16.41 -4.19 -1.66
CA LEU A 135 -17.54 -3.29 -1.42
C LEU A 135 -18.36 -3.01 -2.68
N PHE A 136 -17.73 -3.04 -3.86
CA PHE A 136 -18.34 -2.67 -5.14
C PHE A 136 -18.10 -3.75 -6.22
N PRO A 137 -18.58 -4.99 -6.04
CA PRO A 137 -18.29 -6.10 -6.95
C PRO A 137 -18.74 -5.83 -8.40
N ALA A 138 -19.86 -5.11 -8.59
CA ALA A 138 -20.37 -4.74 -9.91
C ALA A 138 -19.44 -3.84 -10.74
N HIS A 139 -18.48 -3.17 -10.08
CA HIS A 139 -17.50 -2.27 -10.69
C HIS A 139 -16.08 -2.86 -10.72
N ARG A 140 -15.91 -4.11 -10.27
CA ARG A 140 -14.62 -4.82 -10.31
C ARG A 140 -14.10 -4.91 -11.74
N GLY A 141 -12.84 -4.54 -11.95
CA GLY A 141 -12.19 -4.54 -13.27
C GLY A 141 -12.78 -3.56 -14.30
N ARG A 142 -13.72 -2.69 -13.92
CA ARG A 142 -14.36 -1.72 -14.82
C ARG A 142 -13.96 -0.29 -14.46
N PRO A 143 -13.63 0.59 -15.43
CA PRO A 143 -13.30 1.99 -15.15
C PRO A 143 -14.40 2.71 -14.35
N TYR A 144 -14.01 3.39 -13.28
CA TYR A 144 -14.87 4.26 -12.47
C TYR A 144 -15.06 5.62 -13.12
N LEU A 145 -13.98 6.16 -13.72
CA LEU A 145 -13.97 7.50 -14.27
C LEU A 145 -14.25 7.51 -15.78
N HIS A 146 -14.68 8.66 -16.29
CA HIS A 146 -14.64 8.97 -17.72
C HIS A 146 -13.32 9.67 -18.06
N THR A 147 -13.04 9.91 -19.34
CA THR A 147 -11.75 10.45 -19.80
C THR A 147 -11.37 11.78 -19.14
N ARG A 148 -12.31 12.71 -18.95
CA ARG A 148 -12.02 13.99 -18.26
C ARG A 148 -11.68 13.76 -16.78
N GLY A 149 -12.41 12.88 -16.10
CA GLY A 149 -12.09 12.48 -14.73
C GLY A 149 -10.71 11.85 -14.61
N LEU A 150 -10.29 11.04 -15.59
CA LEU A 150 -8.94 10.47 -15.64
C LEU A 150 -7.86 11.55 -15.76
N PHE A 151 -8.05 12.53 -16.66
CA PHE A 151 -7.11 13.65 -16.80
C PHE A 151 -7.04 14.49 -15.51
N ALA A 152 -8.18 14.79 -14.89
CA ALA A 152 -8.21 15.51 -13.62
C ALA A 152 -7.48 14.72 -12.52
N CYS A 153 -7.70 13.41 -12.45
CA CYS A 153 -7.03 12.53 -11.49
C CYS A 153 -5.52 12.48 -11.72
N GLY A 154 -5.06 12.46 -12.98
CA GLY A 154 -3.65 12.52 -13.33
C GLY A 154 -3.01 13.87 -12.98
N ALA A 155 -3.70 14.97 -13.23
CA ALA A 155 -3.24 16.30 -12.84
C ALA A 155 -3.13 16.45 -11.31
N LEU A 156 -4.10 15.91 -10.57
CA LEU A 156 -4.06 15.85 -9.10
C LEU A 156 -2.91 14.99 -8.59
N ALA A 157 -2.69 13.81 -9.16
CA ALA A 157 -1.56 12.96 -8.78
C ALA A 157 -0.22 13.67 -8.99
N LEU A 158 -0.04 14.35 -10.14
CA LEU A 158 1.16 15.16 -10.40
C LEU A 158 1.29 16.31 -9.39
N ALA A 159 0.20 17.02 -9.10
CA ALA A 159 0.18 18.06 -8.09
C ALA A 159 0.55 17.52 -6.69
N GLY A 160 0.13 16.29 -6.35
CA GLY A 160 0.52 15.59 -5.13
C GLY A 160 2.02 15.33 -5.05
N VAL A 161 2.62 14.79 -6.10
CA VAL A 161 4.09 14.58 -6.20
C VAL A 161 4.85 15.89 -6.11
N CYS A 162 4.37 16.96 -6.76
CA CYS A 162 4.94 18.29 -6.60
C CYS A 162 4.76 18.82 -5.17
N GLY A 163 3.62 18.56 -4.54
CA GLY A 163 3.36 18.90 -3.15
C GLY A 163 4.34 18.23 -2.19
N LEU A 164 4.66 16.96 -2.38
CA LEU A 164 5.73 16.27 -1.65
C LEU A 164 7.06 17.02 -1.78
N ARG A 165 7.40 17.47 -2.99
CA ARG A 165 8.65 18.18 -3.25
C ARG A 165 8.70 19.54 -2.57
N PHE A 166 7.65 20.33 -2.70
CA PHE A 166 7.67 21.74 -2.27
C PHE A 166 7.20 21.95 -0.84
N VAL A 167 6.52 20.98 -0.24
CA VAL A 167 6.07 21.04 1.16
C VAL A 167 6.95 20.17 2.03
N ILE A 168 6.98 18.85 1.82
CA ILE A 168 7.63 17.93 2.75
C ILE A 168 9.14 17.88 2.55
N SER A 169 9.61 17.61 1.32
CA SER A 169 11.04 17.55 1.01
C SER A 169 11.74 18.87 1.30
N ALA A 170 11.09 19.99 0.99
CA ALA A 170 11.63 21.32 1.25
C ALA A 170 11.80 21.66 2.74
N THR A 171 11.03 21.02 3.64
CA THR A 171 11.17 21.19 5.10
C THR A 171 12.10 20.16 5.71
N GLU A 172 12.03 18.90 5.28
CA GLU A 172 12.77 17.78 5.88
C GLU A 172 14.23 17.72 5.41
N ASP A 173 14.53 18.13 4.17
CA ASP A 173 15.90 18.18 3.64
C ASP A 173 16.09 19.40 2.72
N PRO A 174 16.15 20.62 3.30
CA PRO A 174 16.16 21.86 2.54
C PRO A 174 17.34 21.96 1.56
N GLY A 175 17.02 22.20 0.29
CA GLY A 175 18.03 22.41 -0.76
C GLY A 175 18.59 21.12 -1.37
N TYR A 176 18.28 19.95 -0.82
CA TYR A 176 18.70 18.69 -1.41
C TYR A 176 18.09 18.49 -2.81
N ARG A 177 18.88 17.84 -3.68
CA ARG A 177 18.48 17.44 -5.02
C ARG A 177 19.02 16.03 -5.28
N THR A 178 18.12 15.11 -5.65
CA THR A 178 18.52 13.79 -6.17
C THR A 178 19.54 13.96 -7.30
N PRO A 179 20.66 13.21 -7.30
CA PRO A 179 21.64 13.25 -8.37
C PRO A 179 20.99 12.96 -9.73
N GLY A 180 21.40 13.69 -10.78
CA GLY A 180 20.75 13.60 -12.10
C GLY A 180 20.72 12.19 -12.70
N ALA A 181 21.76 11.38 -12.45
CA ALA A 181 21.79 9.97 -12.86
C ALA A 181 20.68 9.14 -12.18
N TRP A 182 20.45 9.37 -10.88
CA TRP A 182 19.36 8.72 -10.14
C TRP A 182 17.99 9.22 -10.57
N THR A 183 17.83 10.52 -10.83
CA THR A 183 16.59 11.08 -11.40
C THR A 183 16.27 10.42 -12.75
N ALA A 184 17.24 10.33 -13.65
CA ALA A 184 17.06 9.65 -14.93
C ALA A 184 16.75 8.16 -14.76
N GLY A 185 17.43 7.49 -13.82
CA GLY A 185 17.18 6.09 -13.48
C GLY A 185 15.76 5.85 -12.96
N PHE A 186 15.25 6.69 -12.06
CA PHE A 186 13.89 6.59 -11.56
C PHE A 186 12.87 6.82 -12.67
N ILE A 187 13.04 7.84 -13.52
CA ILE A 187 12.15 8.10 -14.66
C ILE A 187 12.13 6.89 -15.60
N LEU A 188 13.30 6.35 -15.97
CA LEU A 188 13.39 5.18 -16.83
C LEU A 188 12.72 3.96 -16.21
N ALA A 189 12.94 3.71 -14.92
CA ALA A 189 12.31 2.61 -14.19
C ALA A 189 10.79 2.78 -14.12
N ILE A 190 10.28 3.97 -13.82
CA ILE A 190 8.83 4.27 -13.83
C ILE A 190 8.23 3.96 -15.19
N VAL A 191 8.84 4.43 -16.28
CA VAL A 191 8.36 4.18 -17.65
C VAL A 191 8.40 2.70 -17.97
N ALA A 192 9.50 2.00 -17.67
CA ALA A 192 9.65 0.57 -17.95
C ALA A 192 8.63 -0.28 -17.17
N LEU A 193 8.44 0.01 -15.87
CA LEU A 193 7.47 -0.67 -15.01
C LEU A 193 6.04 -0.43 -15.49
N ALA A 194 5.68 0.84 -15.77
CA ALA A 194 4.34 1.18 -16.26
C ALA A 194 4.05 0.58 -17.64
N ALA A 195 5.01 0.63 -18.57
CA ALA A 195 4.87 0.02 -19.89
C ALA A 195 4.72 -1.49 -19.80
N THR A 196 5.51 -2.15 -18.94
CA THR A 196 5.39 -3.58 -18.69
C THR A 196 4.02 -3.93 -18.10
N ALA A 197 3.56 -3.16 -17.12
CA ALA A 197 2.28 -3.36 -16.47
C ALA A 197 1.08 -3.21 -17.41
N LEU A 198 1.12 -2.24 -18.31
CA LEU A 198 -0.03 -1.82 -19.13
C LEU A 198 -0.04 -2.39 -20.54
N TYR A 199 1.10 -2.84 -21.07
CA TYR A 199 1.19 -3.35 -22.44
C TYR A 199 1.75 -4.77 -22.55
N VAL A 200 2.53 -5.23 -21.56
CA VAL A 200 3.20 -6.54 -21.62
C VAL A 200 2.44 -7.59 -20.81
N LEU A 201 2.01 -7.27 -19.60
CA LEU A 201 1.33 -8.22 -18.71
C LEU A 201 -0.17 -8.47 -19.00
N PRO A 202 -0.97 -7.52 -19.51
CA PRO A 202 -2.39 -7.77 -19.73
C PRO A 202 -2.64 -8.95 -20.67
N GLY A 203 -3.58 -9.82 -20.30
CA GLY A 203 -3.93 -11.02 -21.06
C GLY A 203 -2.91 -12.17 -20.96
N ARG A 204 -1.76 -12.00 -20.28
CA ARG A 204 -0.80 -13.09 -20.07
C ARG A 204 -1.12 -13.89 -18.82
N ALA A 205 -1.06 -15.21 -18.94
CA ALA A 205 -1.08 -16.11 -17.80
C ALA A 205 0.25 -15.97 -17.05
N THR A 206 0.20 -15.54 -15.79
CA THR A 206 1.38 -15.56 -14.92
C THR A 206 1.51 -16.92 -14.28
N PRO A 207 2.70 -17.56 -14.29
CA PRO A 207 2.92 -18.80 -13.56
C PRO A 207 2.56 -18.62 -12.08
N GLU A 208 1.60 -19.39 -11.59
CA GLU A 208 1.23 -19.40 -10.18
C GLU A 208 1.79 -20.65 -9.48
N PRO A 209 2.23 -20.54 -8.22
CA PRO A 209 2.59 -21.69 -7.41
C PRO A 209 1.45 -22.72 -7.34
N ALA A 210 1.81 -24.01 -7.26
CA ALA A 210 0.84 -25.07 -7.03
C ALA A 210 -0.01 -24.77 -5.78
N PRO A 211 -1.35 -24.86 -5.85
CA PRO A 211 -2.22 -24.61 -4.70
C PRO A 211 -1.82 -25.41 -3.46
N ALA A 212 -2.10 -24.86 -2.28
CA ALA A 212 -2.07 -25.66 -1.06
C ALA A 212 -3.24 -26.65 -1.06
N ALA A 213 -3.05 -27.84 -0.47
CA ALA A 213 -4.12 -28.82 -0.34
C ALA A 213 -5.32 -28.25 0.44
N THR A 214 -5.02 -27.51 1.52
CA THR A 214 -6.00 -26.74 2.29
C THR A 214 -5.39 -25.40 2.71
N ALA A 215 -6.19 -24.33 2.64
CA ALA A 215 -5.84 -23.06 3.24
C ALA A 215 -5.86 -23.16 4.77
N PRO A 216 -4.97 -22.43 5.46
CA PRO A 216 -5.01 -22.33 6.91
C PRO A 216 -6.33 -21.72 7.40
N ARG A 217 -6.65 -21.90 8.67
CA ARG A 217 -7.82 -21.26 9.29
C ARG A 217 -7.74 -19.73 9.07
N PRO A 218 -8.88 -19.02 8.89
CA PRO A 218 -8.87 -17.57 8.65
C PRO A 218 -8.08 -16.79 9.69
N VAL A 219 -8.24 -17.12 10.97
CA VAL A 219 -7.49 -16.50 12.08
C VAL A 219 -6.00 -16.69 11.91
N THR A 220 -5.55 -17.91 11.58
CA THR A 220 -4.13 -18.21 11.34
C THR A 220 -3.59 -17.40 10.17
N ALA A 221 -4.34 -17.31 9.05
CA ALA A 221 -3.94 -16.47 7.92
C ALA A 221 -3.77 -14.99 8.35
N GLY A 222 -4.70 -14.47 9.14
CA GLY A 222 -4.61 -13.11 9.68
C GLY A 222 -3.42 -12.90 10.61
N LEU A 223 -3.20 -13.80 11.58
CA LEU A 223 -2.06 -13.72 12.51
C LEU A 223 -0.72 -13.82 11.78
N CYS A 224 -0.59 -14.74 10.81
CA CYS A 224 0.61 -14.84 9.98
C CYS A 224 0.85 -13.56 9.18
N SER A 225 -0.22 -12.92 8.67
CA SER A 225 -0.10 -11.66 7.93
C SER A 225 0.35 -10.52 8.84
N ALA A 226 -0.22 -10.40 10.04
CA ALA A 226 0.19 -9.40 11.03
C ALA A 226 1.65 -9.58 11.44
N LEU A 227 2.06 -10.81 11.74
CA LEU A 227 3.43 -11.13 12.09
C LEU A 227 4.40 -10.83 10.95
N ALA A 228 4.04 -11.20 9.71
CA ALA A 228 4.86 -10.90 8.54
C ALA A 228 5.05 -9.40 8.36
N THR A 229 4.00 -8.59 8.52
CA THR A 229 4.10 -7.12 8.48
C THR A 229 5.01 -6.57 9.57
N ILE A 230 4.81 -6.97 10.83
CA ILE A 230 5.61 -6.48 11.97
C ILE A 230 7.08 -6.84 11.80
N VAL A 231 7.37 -8.08 11.40
CA VAL A 231 8.75 -8.54 11.16
C VAL A 231 9.37 -7.80 9.98
N PHE A 232 8.63 -7.65 8.86
CA PHE A 232 9.11 -6.92 7.68
C PHE A 232 9.49 -5.47 8.04
N LEU A 233 8.60 -4.75 8.74
CA LEU A 233 8.84 -3.37 9.14
C LEU A 233 9.94 -3.27 10.21
N GLY A 234 9.96 -4.14 11.22
CA GLY A 234 10.99 -4.15 12.26
C GLY A 234 12.39 -4.51 11.77
N LEU A 235 12.50 -5.20 10.63
CA LEU A 235 13.77 -5.42 9.96
C LEU A 235 14.27 -4.17 9.22
N LEU A 236 13.38 -3.26 8.82
CA LEU A 236 13.70 -2.18 7.88
C LEU A 236 13.65 -0.79 8.51
N LEU A 237 12.83 -0.58 9.53
CA LEU A 237 12.55 0.71 10.16
C LEU A 237 12.71 0.63 11.68
N PRO A 238 13.10 1.74 12.34
CA PRO A 238 12.98 1.87 13.79
C PRO A 238 11.52 1.71 14.26
N PRO A 239 11.24 0.89 15.29
CA PRO A 239 9.89 0.74 15.83
C PRO A 239 9.29 2.09 16.25
N GLY A 240 8.06 2.37 15.81
CA GLY A 240 7.42 3.66 16.09
C GLY A 240 8.09 4.88 15.44
N LEU A 241 9.01 4.70 14.48
CA LEU A 241 9.89 5.76 13.97
C LEU A 241 10.77 6.39 15.06
N GLY A 242 11.17 5.56 16.05
CA GLY A 242 12.16 5.95 17.05
C GLY A 242 13.57 6.15 16.47
N PRO A 243 14.56 6.50 17.31
CA PRO A 243 15.92 6.75 16.86
C PRO A 243 16.66 5.45 16.48
N ASP A 244 16.32 4.32 17.11
CA ASP A 244 17.10 3.10 17.03
C ASP A 244 16.40 1.99 16.24
N ALA A 245 17.08 1.43 15.24
CA ALA A 245 16.67 0.19 14.59
C ALA A 245 16.80 -1.01 15.54
N VAL A 246 15.92 -2.02 15.37
CA VAL A 246 15.86 -3.22 16.23
C VAL A 246 17.22 -3.91 16.41
N PHE A 247 17.99 -4.01 15.33
CA PHE A 247 19.29 -4.66 15.33
C PHE A 247 20.47 -3.69 15.52
N GLY A 248 20.26 -2.39 15.32
CA GLY A 248 21.31 -1.36 15.34
C GLY A 248 22.56 -1.78 14.54
N ASP A 249 23.73 -1.55 15.12
CA ASP A 249 25.01 -1.96 14.55
C ASP A 249 25.45 -3.39 14.96
N ARG A 250 24.58 -4.17 15.61
CA ARG A 250 24.90 -5.55 16.05
C ARG A 250 25.06 -6.52 14.89
N VAL A 251 24.50 -6.19 13.72
CA VAL A 251 24.59 -6.98 12.49
C VAL A 251 24.91 -6.07 11.32
N ALA A 252 25.45 -6.64 10.25
CA ALA A 252 25.66 -5.87 9.02
C ALA A 252 24.32 -5.35 8.48
N ARG A 253 24.22 -4.05 8.20
CA ARG A 253 22.95 -3.38 7.86
C ARG A 253 22.24 -3.94 6.61
N TRP A 254 22.96 -4.62 5.71
CA TRP A 254 22.38 -5.29 4.54
C TRP A 254 21.59 -6.57 4.91
N LEU A 255 21.89 -7.19 6.06
CA LEU A 255 21.31 -8.45 6.47
C LEU A 255 19.82 -8.30 6.82
N PRO A 256 19.38 -7.30 7.62
CA PRO A 256 17.95 -7.05 7.83
C PRO A 256 17.18 -6.79 6.53
N VAL A 257 17.78 -6.05 5.57
CA VAL A 257 17.16 -5.82 4.25
C VAL A 257 16.94 -7.13 3.50
N THR A 258 17.97 -7.98 3.46
CA THR A 258 17.89 -9.29 2.81
C THR A 258 16.83 -10.18 3.48
N ALA A 259 16.82 -10.22 4.82
CA ALA A 259 15.83 -10.97 5.57
C ALA A 259 14.40 -10.46 5.32
N ALA A 260 14.19 -9.14 5.22
CA ALA A 260 12.89 -8.56 4.95
C ALA A 260 12.38 -8.92 3.55
N VAL A 261 13.25 -8.91 2.54
CA VAL A 261 12.93 -9.39 1.19
C VAL A 261 12.51 -10.86 1.23
N LEU A 262 13.24 -11.71 1.96
CA LEU A 262 12.88 -13.14 2.10
C LEU A 262 11.54 -13.33 2.83
N VAL A 263 11.25 -12.54 3.85
CA VAL A 263 9.94 -12.54 4.55
C VAL A 263 8.82 -12.16 3.59
N ALA A 264 8.99 -11.09 2.81
CA ALA A 264 7.99 -10.62 1.85
C ALA A 264 7.75 -11.64 0.73
N LEU A 265 8.82 -12.21 0.15
CA LEU A 265 8.72 -13.23 -0.90
C LEU A 265 8.13 -14.54 -0.36
N GLY A 266 8.57 -14.98 0.82
CA GLY A 266 8.06 -16.19 1.46
C GLY A 266 6.58 -16.09 1.82
N PHE A 267 6.17 -14.95 2.40
CA PHE A 267 4.77 -14.68 2.68
C PHE A 267 3.93 -14.55 1.41
N GLY A 268 4.42 -13.84 0.39
CA GLY A 268 3.76 -13.74 -0.91
C GLY A 268 3.56 -15.10 -1.58
N TYR A 269 4.58 -15.96 -1.55
CA TYR A 269 4.50 -17.33 -2.04
C TYR A 269 3.46 -18.15 -1.26
N ALA A 270 3.49 -18.10 0.07
CA ALA A 270 2.52 -18.78 0.92
C ALA A 270 1.08 -18.32 0.64
N PHE A 271 0.88 -17.00 0.51
CA PHE A 271 -0.41 -16.40 0.14
C PHE A 271 -0.92 -16.91 -1.21
N LEU A 272 -0.07 -16.93 -2.24
CA LEU A 272 -0.45 -17.43 -3.57
C LEU A 272 -0.87 -18.90 -3.54
N ARG A 273 -0.23 -19.72 -2.70
CA ARG A 273 -0.66 -21.11 -2.48
C ARG A 273 -1.97 -21.21 -1.72
N TRP A 274 -2.15 -20.44 -0.66
CA TRP A 274 -3.36 -20.45 0.17
C TRP A 274 -4.60 -19.99 -0.60
N ARG A 275 -4.47 -18.93 -1.41
CA ARG A 275 -5.60 -18.40 -2.18
C ARG A 275 -6.12 -19.36 -3.25
N GLY A 276 -5.27 -20.28 -3.71
CA GLY A 276 -5.62 -21.31 -4.69
C GLY A 276 -6.27 -22.55 -4.07
N ALA A 277 -6.25 -22.69 -2.74
CA ALA A 277 -6.84 -23.85 -2.08
C ALA A 277 -8.38 -23.81 -2.17
N ALA A 278 -9.00 -24.99 -2.32
CA ALA A 278 -10.45 -25.12 -2.55
C ALA A 278 -11.33 -24.53 -1.42
N ASN A 279 -10.82 -24.51 -0.18
CA ASN A 279 -11.51 -23.96 0.98
C ASN A 279 -11.25 -22.45 1.21
N TRP A 280 -10.48 -21.78 0.33
CA TRP A 280 -10.27 -20.33 0.40
C TRP A 280 -11.59 -19.59 0.11
N ALA A 281 -11.88 -18.58 0.92
CA ALA A 281 -13.19 -17.92 0.93
C ALA A 281 -13.04 -16.46 1.33
N GLY A 282 -14.10 -15.66 1.13
CA GLY A 282 -14.10 -14.22 1.46
C GLY A 282 -13.65 -13.92 2.89
N ARG A 283 -14.00 -14.77 3.87
CA ARG A 283 -13.52 -14.65 5.26
C ARG A 283 -11.99 -14.62 5.37
N HIS A 284 -11.28 -15.44 4.60
CA HIS A 284 -9.81 -15.47 4.65
C HIS A 284 -9.21 -14.17 4.13
N ARG A 285 -9.84 -13.55 3.12
CA ARG A 285 -9.42 -12.24 2.60
C ARG A 285 -9.58 -11.14 3.65
N VAL A 286 -10.71 -11.11 4.37
CA VAL A 286 -10.94 -10.14 5.44
C VAL A 286 -9.93 -10.31 6.57
N TRP A 287 -9.68 -11.56 7.00
CA TRP A 287 -8.69 -11.83 8.05
C TRP A 287 -7.26 -11.50 7.61
N LEU A 288 -6.89 -11.79 6.37
CA LEU A 288 -5.58 -11.47 5.82
C LEU A 288 -5.36 -9.95 5.75
N VAL A 289 -6.31 -9.21 5.18
CA VAL A 289 -6.24 -7.74 5.12
C VAL A 289 -6.22 -7.13 6.51
N GLY A 290 -7.06 -7.63 7.42
CA GLY A 290 -7.08 -7.20 8.82
C GLY A 290 -5.76 -7.46 9.54
N GLY A 291 -5.17 -8.64 9.33
CA GLY A 291 -3.85 -8.95 9.86
C GLY A 291 -2.78 -8.00 9.37
N LEU A 292 -2.73 -7.74 8.05
CA LEU A 292 -1.77 -6.79 7.47
C LEU A 292 -1.92 -5.39 8.11
N LEU A 293 -3.14 -4.84 8.15
CA LEU A 293 -3.43 -3.50 8.69
C LEU A 293 -3.13 -3.40 10.20
N VAL A 294 -3.57 -4.38 10.99
CA VAL A 294 -3.29 -4.40 12.43
C VAL A 294 -1.79 -4.50 12.68
N GLY A 295 -1.07 -5.36 11.95
CA GLY A 295 0.39 -5.46 12.07
C GLY A 295 1.11 -4.15 11.72
N HIS A 296 0.60 -3.43 10.71
CA HIS A 296 1.10 -2.13 10.29
C HIS A 296 0.90 -1.07 11.37
N THR A 297 -0.29 -1.00 11.99
CA THR A 297 -0.59 -0.07 13.08
C THR A 297 0.19 -0.42 14.36
N VAL A 298 0.29 -1.71 14.71
CA VAL A 298 1.04 -2.18 15.89
C VAL A 298 2.51 -1.76 15.81
N PHE A 299 3.12 -1.82 14.62
CA PHE A 299 4.51 -1.40 14.43
C PHE A 299 4.76 0.06 14.85
N MET A 300 3.75 0.94 14.72
CA MET A 300 3.85 2.36 15.04
C MET A 300 3.61 2.71 16.52
N MET A 301 3.08 1.77 17.31
CA MET A 301 2.72 2.00 18.71
C MET A 301 3.89 2.25 19.68
N PRO A 302 5.08 1.63 19.55
CA PRO A 302 6.11 1.66 20.61
C PRO A 302 6.79 3.01 20.90
N ALA A 303 6.55 4.07 20.11
CA ALA A 303 7.26 5.33 20.25
C ALA A 303 6.97 6.10 21.56
N SER A 304 5.71 6.11 22.01
CA SER A 304 5.31 6.78 23.25
C SER A 304 3.96 6.27 23.78
N ARG A 305 3.54 6.74 24.96
CA ARG A 305 2.21 6.42 25.51
C ARG A 305 1.07 6.95 24.63
N SER A 306 1.25 8.13 24.00
CA SER A 306 0.23 8.70 23.13
C SER A 306 0.10 7.91 21.83
N THR A 307 1.22 7.47 21.23
CA THR A 307 1.19 6.63 20.01
C THR A 307 0.57 5.26 20.31
N ALA A 308 0.82 4.69 21.50
CA ALA A 308 0.17 3.46 21.93
C ALA A 308 -1.36 3.62 22.09
N LEU A 309 -1.82 4.72 22.70
CA LEU A 309 -3.26 4.99 22.84
C LEU A 309 -3.92 5.23 21.47
N THR A 310 -3.33 6.08 20.63
CA THR A 310 -3.83 6.35 19.28
C THR A 310 -3.88 5.07 18.46
N GLY A 311 -2.82 4.25 18.48
CA GLY A 311 -2.77 2.98 17.78
C GLY A 311 -3.83 1.99 18.27
N ALA A 312 -4.07 1.91 19.58
CA ALA A 312 -5.13 1.07 20.14
C ALA A 312 -6.54 1.50 19.66
N ILE A 313 -6.81 2.81 19.61
CA ILE A 313 -8.07 3.35 19.07
C ILE A 313 -8.19 3.03 17.59
N THR A 314 -7.13 3.25 16.81
CA THR A 314 -7.11 2.95 15.37
C THR A 314 -7.36 1.46 15.10
N ILE A 315 -6.69 0.56 15.83
CA ILE A 315 -6.91 -0.90 15.72
C ILE A 315 -8.36 -1.26 16.08
N ALA A 316 -8.94 -0.67 17.13
CA ALA A 316 -10.32 -0.93 17.49
C ALA A 316 -11.29 -0.54 16.35
N LEU A 317 -11.06 0.62 15.71
CA LEU A 317 -11.83 1.08 14.55
C LEU A 317 -11.65 0.16 13.33
N GLU A 318 -10.41 -0.21 12.99
CA GLU A 318 -10.11 -1.16 11.92
C GLU A 318 -10.87 -2.48 12.11
N VAL A 319 -10.79 -3.06 13.31
CA VAL A 319 -11.46 -4.33 13.63
C VAL A 319 -12.97 -4.20 13.51
N VAL A 320 -13.58 -3.12 14.03
CA VAL A 320 -15.02 -2.88 13.91
C VAL A 320 -15.44 -2.77 12.44
N LEU A 321 -14.71 -2.03 11.62
CA LEU A 321 -15.01 -1.86 10.19
C LEU A 321 -14.83 -3.16 9.41
N LEU A 322 -13.81 -3.96 9.72
CA LEU A 322 -13.59 -5.27 9.10
C LEU A 322 -14.65 -6.30 9.50
N VAL A 323 -15.12 -6.26 10.75
CA VAL A 323 -16.25 -7.07 11.21
C VAL A 323 -17.54 -6.65 10.51
N ALA A 324 -17.79 -5.34 10.37
CA ALA A 324 -18.92 -4.83 9.61
C ALA A 324 -18.88 -5.26 8.14
N LEU A 325 -17.71 -5.19 7.50
CA LEU A 325 -17.48 -5.68 6.14
C LEU A 325 -17.75 -7.19 6.04
N ALA A 326 -17.22 -7.99 6.98
CA ALA A 326 -17.46 -9.44 6.99
C ALA A 326 -18.95 -9.79 7.12
N ARG A 327 -19.70 -9.04 7.94
CA ARG A 327 -21.16 -9.19 8.08
C ARG A 327 -21.90 -8.79 6.81
N TYR A 328 -21.52 -7.67 6.20
CA TYR A 328 -22.07 -7.18 4.94
C TYR A 328 -21.89 -8.23 3.82
N LEU A 329 -20.69 -8.80 3.69
CA LEU A 329 -20.41 -9.82 2.69
C LEU A 329 -21.23 -11.11 2.89
N ARG A 330 -21.50 -11.51 4.14
CA ARG A 330 -22.37 -12.66 4.43
C ARG A 330 -23.84 -12.38 4.07
N ALA A 331 -24.33 -11.18 4.38
CA ALA A 331 -25.70 -10.80 4.07
C ALA A 331 -25.94 -10.74 2.55
N GLY A 332 -24.97 -10.24 1.78
CA GLY A 332 -25.06 -10.20 0.30
C GLY A 332 -25.12 -11.59 -0.34
N THR A 333 -24.34 -12.56 0.17
CA THR A 333 -24.37 -13.95 -0.35
C THR A 333 -25.68 -14.70 -0.08
N VAL A 334 -26.50 -14.26 0.88
CA VAL A 334 -27.80 -14.88 1.20
C VAL A 334 -28.92 -14.36 0.28
N ILE A 335 -28.73 -13.21 -0.37
CA ILE A 335 -29.74 -12.58 -1.24
C ILE A 335 -29.58 -13.03 -2.72
N GLU A 336 -28.42 -13.57 -3.09
CA GLU A 336 -28.15 -14.11 -4.45
C GLU A 336 -28.40 -15.63 -4.59
N GLN A 337 -28.86 -16.30 -3.52
CA GLN A 337 -29.38 -17.69 -3.56
C GLN A 337 -30.90 -17.69 -3.55
#